data_AF-A0A8J5QZR0-F1
#
_entry.id   AF-A0A8J5QZR0-F1
#
_cell.length_a   1.000
_cell.length_b   1.000
_cell.length_c   1.000
_cell.angle_alpha   90.00
_cell.angle_beta   90.00
_cell.angle_gamma   90.00
#
_symmetry.space_group_name_H-M   'P 1'
#
loop_
_entity.id
_entity.type
_entity.pdbx_description
1 polymer ?
#
loop_
_entity_poly.entity_id
_entity_poly.type
_entity_poly.pdbx_seq_one_letter_code
_entity_poly.pdbx_strand_id
1 'polypeptide(L)'
;MAEKLEDLNLPNAVVTRIIKEALPEGVTIGKEAKVAIAKAASIFILYLTTSANTVAKKTNRKTITGPDVLQAMEDIEFDRFVDSLQDALNNFRKSQKEKKDASKKKSQKPDDKDSNEVEMIDDE
;
A
#
# COMPACT_ATOMS: atom_id res chain seq x y z
N MET A 1 -12.38 -16.07 -7.78
CA MET A 1 -10.92 -15.83 -7.85
C MET A 1 -10.59 -15.55 -9.31
N ALA A 2 -9.54 -14.79 -9.63
CA ALA A 2 -9.11 -14.64 -11.02
C ALA A 2 -8.92 -16.03 -11.64
N GLU A 3 -9.64 -16.31 -12.72
CA GLU A 3 -9.60 -17.62 -13.39
C GLU A 3 -8.56 -17.62 -14.51
N LYS A 4 -8.21 -16.43 -15.02
CA LYS A 4 -7.26 -16.26 -16.11
C LYS A 4 -6.22 -15.20 -15.77
N LEU A 5 -5.03 -15.33 -16.35
CA LEU A 5 -3.94 -14.37 -16.19
C LEU A 5 -4.35 -12.96 -16.67
N GLU A 6 -5.25 -12.89 -17.65
CA GLU A 6 -5.77 -11.63 -18.17
C GLU A 6 -6.59 -10.84 -17.14
N ASP A 7 -7.19 -11.52 -16.16
CA ASP A 7 -7.96 -10.90 -15.08
C ASP A 7 -7.04 -10.21 -14.04
N LEU A 8 -5.74 -10.52 -14.07
CA LEU A 8 -4.72 -9.97 -13.19
C LEU A 8 -3.92 -8.85 -13.87
N ASN A 9 -4.35 -8.39 -15.05
CA ASN A 9 -3.65 -7.34 -15.77
C ASN A 9 -3.76 -6.00 -15.04
N LEU A 10 -2.60 -5.35 -14.86
CA LEU A 10 -2.54 -3.99 -14.37
C LEU A 10 -2.99 -2.99 -15.44
N PRO A 11 -3.48 -1.79 -15.07
CA PRO A 11 -3.85 -0.77 -16.04
C PRO A 11 -2.68 -0.42 -16.97
N ASN A 12 -2.85 -0.66 -18.28
CA ASN A 12 -1.80 -0.48 -19.28
C ASN A 12 -1.18 0.92 -19.28
N ALA A 13 -1.98 1.95 -18.97
CA ALA A 13 -1.50 3.33 -18.88
C ALA A 13 -0.48 3.50 -17.74
N VAL A 14 -0.73 2.89 -16.58
CA VAL A 14 0.17 2.95 -15.42
C VAL A 14 1.46 2.19 -15.70
N VAL A 15 1.36 0.97 -16.25
CA VAL A 15 2.53 0.17 -16.65
C VAL A 15 3.38 0.94 -17.66
N THR A 16 2.75 1.52 -18.69
CA THR A 16 3.47 2.31 -19.71
C THR A 16 4.18 3.52 -19.10
N ARG A 17 3.55 4.21 -18.15
CA ARG A 17 4.16 5.35 -17.45
C ARG A 17 5.41 4.92 -16.67
N ILE A 18 5.31 3.84 -15.89
CA ILE A 18 6.44 3.31 -15.10
C ILE A 18 7.59 2.89 -16.01
N ILE A 19 7.32 2.22 -17.14
CA ILE A 19 8.38 1.84 -18.10
C ILE A 19 9.09 3.08 -18.63
N LYS A 20 8.35 4.13 -18.99
CA LYS A 20 8.96 5.38 -19.49
C LYS A 20 9.80 6.08 -18.43
N GLU A 21 9.35 6.10 -17.18
CA GLU A 21 10.11 6.69 -16.06
C GLU A 21 11.43 5.96 -15.81
N ALA A 22 11.54 4.69 -16.20
CA ALA A 22 12.77 3.89 -16.12
C ALA A 22 13.69 4.02 -17.35
N LEU A 23 13.31 4.82 -18.37
CA LEU A 23 14.05 4.96 -19.62
C LEU A 23 14.45 6.42 -19.87
N PRO A 24 15.51 6.69 -20.66
CA PRO A 24 15.85 8.04 -21.10
C PRO A 24 14.73 8.70 -21.91
N GLU A 25 14.70 10.03 -21.91
CA GLU A 25 13.76 10.80 -22.72
C GLU A 25 13.89 10.48 -24.22
N GLY A 26 12.77 10.50 -24.93
CA GLY A 26 12.71 10.23 -26.38
C GLY A 26 12.72 8.74 -26.75
N VAL A 27 12.95 7.82 -25.82
CA VAL A 27 12.89 6.37 -26.10
C VAL A 27 11.46 5.92 -26.37
N THR A 28 11.27 5.21 -27.48
CA THR A 28 9.98 4.59 -27.83
C THR A 28 9.95 3.12 -27.41
N ILE A 29 8.77 2.66 -27.00
CA ILE A 29 8.57 1.30 -26.49
C ILE A 29 7.60 0.59 -27.43
N GLY A 30 8.02 -0.55 -27.99
CA GLY A 30 7.18 -1.40 -28.84
C GLY A 30 5.92 -1.89 -28.13
N LYS A 31 4.85 -2.15 -28.89
CA LYS A 31 3.55 -2.59 -28.34
C LYS A 31 3.69 -3.95 -27.64
N GLU A 32 4.45 -4.85 -28.23
CA GLU A 32 4.70 -6.21 -27.77
C GLU A 32 5.50 -6.19 -26.47
N ALA A 33 6.49 -5.30 -26.36
CA ALA A 33 7.27 -5.09 -25.14
C ALA A 33 6.39 -4.62 -23.97
N LYS A 34 5.46 -3.68 -24.20
CA LYS A 34 4.52 -3.23 -23.17
C LYS A 34 3.64 -4.37 -22.67
N VAL A 35 3.11 -5.19 -23.58
CA VAL A 35 2.28 -6.35 -23.24
C VAL A 35 3.11 -7.39 -22.47
N ALA A 36 4.33 -7.66 -22.90
CA ALA A 36 5.23 -8.59 -22.22
C ALA A 36 5.55 -8.14 -20.79
N ILE A 37 5.87 -6.86 -20.59
CA ILE A 37 6.16 -6.30 -19.25
C ILE A 37 4.90 -6.31 -18.37
N ALA A 38 3.72 -5.98 -18.92
CA ALA A 38 2.47 -6.05 -18.17
C ALA A 38 2.18 -7.48 -17.66
N LYS A 39 2.36 -8.48 -18.53
CA LYS A 39 2.23 -9.90 -18.15
C LYS A 39 3.29 -10.31 -17.12
N ALA A 40 4.54 -9.90 -17.32
CA ALA A 40 5.63 -10.19 -16.39
C ALA A 40 5.36 -9.58 -15.00
N ALA A 41 4.77 -8.38 -14.93
CA ALA A 41 4.39 -7.76 -13.67
C ALA A 41 3.30 -8.56 -12.93
N SER A 42 2.29 -9.06 -13.65
CA SER A 42 1.27 -9.94 -13.04
C SER A 42 1.87 -11.26 -12.54
N ILE A 43 2.76 -11.87 -13.31
CA ILE A 43 3.48 -13.08 -12.89
C ILE A 43 4.38 -12.81 -11.68
N PHE A 44 5.06 -11.66 -11.65
CA PHE A 44 5.89 -11.25 -10.53
C PHE A 44 5.08 -11.14 -9.24
N ILE A 45 3.89 -10.53 -9.27
CA ILE A 45 3.01 -10.45 -8.10
C ILE A 45 2.63 -11.84 -7.60
N LEU A 46 2.28 -12.76 -8.50
CA LEU A 46 1.94 -14.14 -8.15
C LEU A 46 3.13 -14.89 -7.53
N TYR A 47 4.30 -14.75 -8.15
CA TYR A 47 5.52 -15.40 -7.70
C TYR A 47 5.95 -14.88 -6.32
N LEU A 48 6.03 -13.57 -6.14
CA LEU A 48 6.35 -12.93 -4.86
C LEU A 48 5.35 -13.34 -3.77
N THR A 49 4.05 -13.32 -4.07
CA THR A 49 3.02 -13.72 -3.10
C THR A 49 3.19 -15.17 -2.69
N THR A 50 3.55 -16.05 -3.62
CA THR A 50 3.81 -17.47 -3.34
C THR A 50 5.05 -17.66 -2.49
N SER A 51 6.12 -16.90 -2.76
CA SER A 51 7.35 -16.91 -1.95
C SER A 51 7.07 -16.41 -0.53
N ALA A 52 6.42 -15.25 -0.37
CA ALA A 52 6.05 -14.69 0.93
C ALA A 52 5.10 -15.62 1.74
N ASN A 53 4.17 -16.30 1.06
CA ASN A 53 3.35 -17.33 1.70
C ASN A 53 4.19 -18.50 2.23
N THR A 54 5.23 -18.89 1.50
CA THR A 54 6.16 -19.94 1.92
C THR A 54 6.94 -19.51 3.16
N VAL A 55 7.42 -18.26 3.20
CA VAL A 55 8.08 -17.69 4.39
C VAL A 55 7.15 -17.68 5.60
N ALA A 56 5.91 -17.21 5.45
CA ALA A 56 4.93 -17.19 6.53
C ALA A 56 4.66 -18.62 7.06
N LYS A 57 4.46 -19.59 6.15
CA LYS A 57 4.22 -21.00 6.49
C LYS A 57 5.41 -21.65 7.19
N LYS A 58 6.66 -21.36 6.81
CA LYS A 58 7.87 -21.83 7.52
C LYS A 58 7.85 -21.44 9.00
N THR A 59 7.20 -20.32 9.34
CA THR A 59 7.04 -19.85 10.73
C THR A 59 5.66 -20.19 11.34
N ASN A 60 4.95 -21.18 10.79
CA ASN A 60 3.61 -21.62 11.24
C ASN A 60 2.53 -20.52 11.22
N ARG A 61 2.67 -19.49 10.38
CA ARG A 61 1.67 -18.43 10.22
C ARG A 61 0.83 -18.65 8.97
N LYS A 62 -0.47 -18.35 9.08
CA LYS A 62 -1.44 -18.36 7.96
C LYS A 62 -1.63 -16.97 7.32
N THR A 63 -1.06 -15.94 7.93
CA THR A 63 -1.17 -14.55 7.49
C THR A 63 0.19 -14.05 7.04
N ILE A 64 0.24 -13.56 5.80
CA ILE A 64 1.41 -12.87 5.23
C ILE A 64 1.50 -11.48 5.84
N THR A 65 2.70 -11.10 6.27
CA THR A 65 3.03 -9.83 6.89
C THR A 65 4.14 -9.12 6.11
N GLY A 66 4.38 -7.83 6.40
CA GLY A 66 5.45 -7.07 5.74
C GLY A 66 6.83 -7.75 5.79
N PRO A 67 7.29 -8.24 6.95
CA PRO A 67 8.55 -9.00 7.04
C PRO A 67 8.61 -10.24 6.14
N ASP A 68 7.49 -10.93 5.91
CA ASP A 68 7.49 -12.08 4.99
C ASP A 68 7.76 -11.67 3.55
N VAL A 69 7.22 -10.52 3.15
CA VAL A 69 7.44 -9.97 1.80
C VAL A 69 8.88 -9.50 1.65
N LEU A 70 9.46 -8.88 2.68
CA LEU A 70 10.87 -8.45 2.67
C LEU A 70 11.82 -9.65 2.57
N GLN A 71 11.64 -10.67 3.40
CA GLN A 71 12.42 -11.90 3.31
C GLN A 71 12.21 -12.60 1.96
N ALA A 72 10.98 -12.63 1.45
CA ALA A 72 10.71 -13.21 0.15
C ALA A 72 11.46 -12.49 -0.98
N MET A 73 11.64 -11.16 -0.91
CA MET A 73 12.43 -10.41 -1.90
C MET A 73 13.89 -10.86 -1.92
N GLU A 74 14.47 -11.14 -0.75
CA GLU A 74 15.82 -11.73 -0.65
C GLU A 74 15.84 -13.15 -1.24
N ASP A 75 14.87 -13.99 -0.88
CA ASP A 75 14.77 -15.39 -1.36
C ASP A 75 14.63 -15.47 -2.88
N ILE A 76 14.05 -14.45 -3.54
CA ILE A 76 13.88 -14.39 -4.99
C ILE A 76 14.96 -13.57 -5.71
N GLU A 77 16.05 -13.21 -5.02
CA GLU A 77 17.20 -12.46 -5.59
C GLU A 77 16.85 -11.03 -6.06
N PHE A 78 15.89 -10.41 -5.37
CA PHE A 78 15.52 -8.99 -5.52
C PHE A 78 15.89 -8.16 -4.27
N ASP A 79 16.97 -8.56 -3.61
CA ASP A 79 17.55 -7.96 -2.39
C ASP A 79 17.77 -6.45 -2.53
N ARG A 80 18.14 -5.97 -3.72
CA ARG A 80 18.32 -4.53 -4.00
C ARG A 80 17.10 -3.65 -3.71
N PHE A 81 15.90 -4.24 -3.60
CA PHE A 81 14.67 -3.50 -3.30
C PHE A 81 14.31 -3.48 -1.81
N VAL A 82 14.97 -4.30 -0.97
CA VAL A 82 14.60 -4.51 0.43
C VAL A 82 14.64 -3.21 1.23
N ASP A 83 15.71 -2.43 1.13
CA ASP A 83 15.86 -1.17 1.87
C ASP A 83 14.75 -0.16 1.54
N SER A 84 14.49 0.04 0.25
CA SER A 84 13.44 0.95 -0.22
C SER A 84 12.04 0.49 0.23
N LEU A 85 11.79 -0.82 0.23
CA LEU A 85 10.52 -1.39 0.70
C LEU A 85 10.38 -1.28 2.23
N GLN A 86 11.47 -1.46 2.97
CA GLN A 86 11.50 -1.34 4.41
C GLN A 86 11.20 0.10 4.86
N ASP A 87 11.74 1.09 4.16
CA ASP A 87 11.43 2.50 4.38
C ASP A 87 9.96 2.82 4.08
N ALA A 88 9.45 2.34 2.95
CA ALA A 88 8.04 2.50 2.59
C ALA A 88 7.11 1.89 3.66
N LEU A 89 7.43 0.70 4.17
CA LEU A 89 6.67 0.04 5.23
C LEU A 89 6.69 0.86 6.54
N ASN A 90 7.83 1.43 6.89
CA ASN A 90 7.97 2.26 8.09
C ASN A 90 7.14 3.56 7.97
N ASN A 91 7.20 4.21 6.81
CA ASN A 91 6.40 5.41 6.53
C ASN A 91 4.90 5.13 6.53
N PHE A 92 4.48 4.00 5.97
CA PHE A 92 3.09 3.55 6.06
C PHE A 92 2.63 3.35 7.51
N ARG A 93 3.45 2.69 8.34
CA ARG A 93 3.13 2.47 9.76
C ARG A 93 3.04 3.78 10.55
N LYS A 94 3.92 4.76 10.28
CA LYS A 94 3.88 6.09 10.90
C LYS A 94 2.58 6.82 10.55
N SER A 95 2.26 6.92 9.26
CA SER A 95 1.03 7.60 8.80
C SER A 95 -0.27 6.95 9.32
N GLN A 96 -0.28 5.62 9.47
CA GLN A 96 -1.40 4.89 10.09
C GLN A 96 -1.60 5.25 11.57
N LYS A 97 -0.50 5.48 12.32
CA LYS A 97 -0.58 5.92 13.73
C LYS A 97 -1.10 7.35 13.82
N GLU A 98 -0.55 8.27 13.04
CA GLU A 98 -0.97 9.67 13.00
C GLU A 98 -2.47 9.83 12.69
N LYS A 99 -2.98 9.07 11.72
CA LYS A 99 -4.42 9.05 11.40
C LYS A 99 -5.26 8.59 12.58
N LYS A 100 -4.83 7.55 13.31
CA LYS A 100 -5.56 7.07 14.50
C LYS A 100 -5.56 8.11 15.63
N ASP A 101 -4.44 8.79 15.83
CA ASP A 101 -4.31 9.80 16.89
C ASP A 101 -5.13 11.06 16.56
N ALA A 102 -5.18 11.46 15.29
CA ALA A 102 -6.04 12.56 14.81
C ALA A 102 -7.55 12.24 15.00
N SER A 103 -7.96 11.00 14.73
CA SER A 103 -9.34 10.56 14.94
C SER A 103 -9.73 10.56 16.43
N LYS A 104 -8.84 10.14 17.33
CA LYS A 104 -9.08 10.17 18.78
C LYS A 104 -9.21 11.59 19.34
N LYS A 105 -8.42 12.54 18.82
CA LYS A 105 -8.53 13.96 19.20
C LYS A 105 -9.84 14.61 18.76
N LYS A 106 -10.41 14.19 17.62
CA LYS A 106 -11.72 14.70 17.15
C LYS A 106 -12.89 14.21 18.01
N SER A 107 -12.81 12.99 18.55
CA SER A 107 -13.85 12.41 19.42
C SER A 107 -13.84 12.91 20.87
N GLN A 108 -12.91 13.79 21.25
CA GLN A 108 -12.75 14.30 22.62
C GLN A 108 -13.04 15.80 22.77
N LYS A 109 -13.55 16.50 21.73
CA LYS A 109 -14.09 17.86 21.93
C LYS A 109 -15.52 17.75 22.50
N PRO A 110 -15.80 18.25 23.72
CA PRO A 110 -17.17 18.39 24.19
C PRO A 110 -17.87 19.47 23.37
N ASP A 111 -19.12 19.22 22.97
CA ASP A 111 -20.07 20.23 22.50
C ASP A 111 -20.38 21.15 23.68
N ASP A 112 -19.69 22.29 23.76
CA ASP A 112 -20.05 23.37 24.67
C ASP A 112 -21.09 24.26 23.95
N LYS A 113 -22.35 23.80 23.98
CA LYS A 113 -23.51 24.65 23.67
C LYS A 113 -24.18 25.00 24.99
N ASP A 114 -23.64 26.08 25.57
CA ASP A 114 -24.17 26.76 26.73
C ASP A 114 -25.65 27.12 26.52
N SER A 115 -26.47 26.60 27.42
CA SER A 115 -27.89 26.83 27.53
C SER A 115 -28.14 28.19 28.17
N ASN A 116 -28.77 29.12 27.43
CA ASN A 116 -29.30 30.37 27.98
C ASN A 116 -30.22 30.08 29.19
N GLU A 117 -29.71 30.26 30.41
CA GLU A 117 -30.53 30.45 31.60
C GLU A 117 -31.09 31.87 31.60
N VAL A 118 -32.41 31.93 31.76
CA VAL A 118 -33.21 33.14 31.88
C VAL A 118 -33.02 33.68 33.29
N GLU A 119 -32.28 34.77 33.46
CA GLU A 119 -32.30 35.52 34.73
C GLU A 119 -33.58 36.35 34.81
N MET A 120 -34.49 35.90 35.69
CA MET A 120 -35.56 36.73 36.23
C MET A 120 -34.93 37.78 37.16
N ILE A 121 -35.17 39.05 36.89
CA ILE A 121 -34.98 40.13 37.86
C ILE A 121 -36.36 40.76 38.10
N ASP A 122 -36.90 40.44 39.27
CA ASP A 122 -37.92 41.22 39.98
C ASP A 122 -37.20 42.13 41.01
N ASP A 123 -37.91 43.19 41.42
CA ASP A 123 -37.60 44.27 42.37
C ASP A 123 -36.66 45.37 41.83
N GLU A 124 -37.04 46.65 41.72
CA GLU A 124 -37.94 47.50 42.52
C GLU A 124 -38.55 48.66 41.68
#